data_AF-A0A239D9F9-F1
#
_entry.id   AF-A0A239D9F9-F1
#
_cell.length_a   1.000
_cell.length_b   1.000
_cell.length_c   1.000
_cell.angle_alpha   90.00
_cell.angle_beta   90.00
_cell.angle_gamma   90.00
#
_symmetry.space_group_name_H-M   'P 1'
#
loop_
_entity.id
_entity.type
_entity.pdbx_description
1 polymer ?
#
loop_
_entity_poly.entity_id
_entity_poly.type
_entity_poly.pdbx_seq_one_letter_code
_entity_poly.pdbx_strand_id
1 'polypeptide(L)'
;MLTSPRRWLWHGLSVLIIAGLMGTLYIASKQINYSWQWARVLPYIVNTAPLDLRASGNGTITEVTPDAITLTLDSGDKPQVFKSYDQAVAAQGDLIFEGDVVARTVQWRAGPLLHGLWVTLKISVISLFFATLLGLAAGLMRISSNPACQNLAFAYVGLIRGTPLLVQIFIMYFFVGTMLNLDRFSAGVMALSIFTGAYIAEIVRSGIQSISPGQMEAARSLGMSYPKAMTHVILPQAFKRTLPPMAGQLINLIKDSSLVSVIAITDLTKAGREAISGNFATFEVWITVAGLYLILTTLLSWVVRRIEKRLAASD
;
A
#
# COMPACT_ATOMS: atom_id res chain seq x y z
N MET A 1 -31.24 22.36 25.98
CA MET A 1 -30.54 22.84 24.78
C MET A 1 -29.41 23.77 25.22
N LEU A 2 -28.17 23.30 25.26
CA LEU A 2 -27.01 24.16 25.55
C LEU A 2 -26.43 24.66 24.22
N THR A 3 -26.74 25.91 23.87
CA THR A 3 -26.13 26.61 22.74
C THR A 3 -24.65 26.86 23.08
N SER A 4 -23.72 26.14 22.44
CA SER A 4 -22.27 26.33 22.60
C SER A 4 -21.87 27.71 22.03
N PRO A 5 -21.56 28.76 22.84
CA PRO A 5 -21.54 30.12 22.33
C PRO A 5 -20.24 30.53 21.61
N ARG A 6 -19.21 29.70 21.55
CA ARG A 6 -17.85 30.15 21.16
C ARG A 6 -17.04 29.14 20.33
N ARG A 7 -17.68 28.44 19.38
CA ARG A 7 -16.95 27.56 18.43
C ARG A 7 -15.84 28.29 17.66
N TRP A 8 -16.04 29.58 17.36
CA TRP A 8 -15.06 30.41 16.66
C TRP A 8 -13.75 30.60 17.45
N LEU A 9 -13.80 30.68 18.79
CA LEU A 9 -12.58 30.75 19.62
C LEU A 9 -11.76 29.47 19.52
N TRP A 10 -12.42 28.31 19.48
CA TRP A 10 -11.75 27.01 19.33
C TRP A 10 -11.14 26.83 17.94
N HIS A 11 -11.82 27.31 16.89
CA HIS A 11 -11.24 27.38 15.55
C HIS A 11 -10.05 28.33 15.49
N GLY A 12 -10.14 29.51 16.13
CA GLY A 12 -9.03 30.46 16.24
C GLY A 12 -7.82 29.86 16.97
N LEU A 13 -8.05 29.19 18.10
CA LEU A 13 -6.99 28.49 18.83
C LEU A 13 -6.35 27.37 17.98
N SER A 14 -7.15 26.62 17.23
CA SER A 14 -6.64 25.57 16.34
C SER A 14 -5.76 26.14 15.24
N VAL A 15 -6.17 27.24 14.61
CA VAL A 15 -5.37 27.94 13.59
C VAL A 15 -4.07 28.48 14.19
N LEU A 16 -4.12 29.06 15.40
CA LEU A 16 -2.92 29.54 16.10
C LEU A 16 -1.94 28.41 16.42
N ILE A 17 -2.42 27.25 16.86
CA ILE A 17 -1.58 26.07 17.12
C ILE A 17 -0.93 25.58 15.83
N ILE A 18 -1.71 25.44 14.74
CA ILE A 18 -1.18 25.00 13.44
C ILE A 18 -0.16 26.02 12.90
N ALA A 19 -0.46 27.32 12.96
CA ALA A 19 0.46 28.37 12.55
C ALA A 19 1.74 28.38 13.41
N GLY A 20 1.61 28.15 14.71
CA GLY A 20 2.75 28.00 15.62
C GLY A 20 3.64 26.81 15.26
N LEU A 21 3.04 25.63 15.00
CA LEU A 21 3.77 24.44 14.55
C LEU A 21 4.44 24.63 13.19
N MET A 22 3.77 25.28 12.24
CA MET A 22 4.38 25.62 10.94
C MET A 22 5.52 26.63 11.11
N GLY A 23 5.36 27.60 12.02
CA GLY A 23 6.38 28.58 12.36
C GLY A 23 7.62 27.94 12.97
N THR A 24 7.46 27.01 13.93
CA THR A 24 8.59 26.29 14.54
C THR A 24 9.31 25.41 13.53
N LEU A 25 8.56 24.69 12.67
CA LEU A 25 9.13 23.92 11.55
C LEU A 25 9.91 24.82 10.58
N TYR A 26 9.39 26.00 10.24
CA TYR A 26 10.07 26.95 9.37
C TYR A 26 11.36 27.50 9.99
N ILE A 27 11.33 27.88 11.27
CA ILE A 27 12.52 28.34 11.99
C ILE A 27 13.57 27.23 12.06
N ALA A 28 13.15 26.00 12.41
CA ALA A 28 14.04 24.83 12.41
C ALA A 28 14.62 24.59 11.00
N SER A 29 13.83 24.73 9.94
CA SER A 29 14.30 24.55 8.56
C SER A 29 15.39 25.56 8.17
N LYS A 30 15.36 26.79 8.71
CA LYS A 30 16.41 27.80 8.47
C LYS A 30 17.72 27.48 9.19
N GLN A 31 17.68 26.71 10.27
CA GLN A 31 18.87 26.29 11.00
C GLN A 31 19.59 25.13 10.29
N ILE A 32 18.91 24.44 9.38
CA ILE A 32 19.50 23.38 8.57
C ILE A 32 20.10 24.02 7.31
N ASN A 33 21.42 23.96 7.16
CA ASN A 33 22.10 24.35 5.93
C ASN A 33 21.86 23.28 4.85
N TYR A 34 20.67 23.32 4.23
CA TYR A 34 20.22 22.39 3.21
C TYR A 34 19.77 23.11 1.94
N SER A 35 20.34 22.71 0.79
CA SER A 35 19.89 23.19 -0.52
C SER A 35 18.77 22.29 -1.03
N TRP A 36 17.56 22.83 -1.14
CA TRP A 36 16.41 22.09 -1.66
C TRP A 36 16.53 21.84 -3.18
N GLN A 37 16.27 20.61 -3.61
CA GLN A 37 16.48 20.10 -4.98
C GLN A 37 15.26 19.31 -5.48
N TRP A 38 14.05 19.88 -5.37
CA TRP A 38 12.78 19.24 -5.75
C TRP A 38 12.75 18.67 -7.17
N ALA A 39 13.48 19.28 -8.11
CA ALA A 39 13.60 18.80 -9.49
C ALA A 39 14.17 17.37 -9.58
N ARG A 40 14.97 16.93 -8.59
CA ARG A 40 15.56 15.59 -8.54
C ARG A 40 14.60 14.48 -8.16
N VAL A 41 13.43 14.82 -7.60
CA VAL A 41 12.44 13.83 -7.14
C VAL A 41 11.44 13.49 -8.23
N LEU A 42 11.12 14.44 -9.10
CA LEU A 42 10.09 14.27 -10.13
C LEU A 42 10.32 13.03 -11.01
N PRO A 43 11.55 12.72 -11.48
CA PRO A 43 11.84 11.50 -12.26
C PRO A 43 11.51 10.18 -11.53
N TYR A 44 11.49 10.20 -10.19
CA TYR A 44 11.18 9.03 -9.37
C TYR A 44 9.68 8.79 -9.20
N ILE A 45 8.86 9.82 -9.41
CA ILE A 45 7.39 9.71 -9.44
C ILE A 45 6.97 9.41 -10.88
N VAL A 46 7.37 10.25 -11.82
CA VAL A 46 7.09 10.11 -13.24
C VAL A 46 8.40 10.22 -13.98
N ASN A 47 8.78 9.14 -14.65
CA ASN A 47 9.96 9.14 -15.49
C ASN A 47 9.59 9.68 -16.88
N THR A 48 10.25 10.76 -17.27
CA THR A 48 10.19 11.36 -18.62
C THR A 48 11.56 11.33 -19.31
N ALA A 49 12.50 10.52 -18.81
CA ALA A 49 13.79 10.35 -19.46
C ALA A 49 13.60 9.74 -20.87
N PRO A 50 14.30 10.24 -21.89
CA PRO A 50 14.21 9.69 -23.23
C PRO A 50 14.63 8.21 -23.23
N LEU A 51 13.79 7.33 -23.78
CA LEU A 51 14.18 5.95 -24.05
C LEU A 51 14.95 5.93 -25.37
N ASP A 52 16.19 5.46 -25.32
CA ASP A 52 17.00 5.16 -26.50
C ASP A 52 16.43 3.94 -27.23
N LEU A 53 15.94 4.14 -28.46
CA LEU A 53 15.60 3.08 -29.40
C LEU A 53 16.89 2.65 -30.10
N ARG A 54 17.29 1.40 -29.85
CA ARG A 54 18.56 0.85 -30.31
C ARG A 54 18.40 -0.09 -31.50
N ALA A 55 19.40 -0.11 -32.37
CA ALA A 55 19.48 -1.03 -33.50
C ALA A 55 19.62 -2.48 -33.02
N SER A 56 18.84 -3.38 -33.62
CA SER A 56 18.91 -4.82 -33.33
C SER A 56 20.00 -5.55 -34.12
N GLY A 57 20.71 -4.85 -35.00
CA GLY A 57 21.78 -5.41 -35.83
C GLY A 57 22.45 -4.31 -36.66
N ASN A 58 23.52 -4.67 -37.37
CA ASN A 58 24.27 -3.74 -38.23
C ASN A 58 23.48 -3.42 -39.50
N GLY A 59 23.51 -2.17 -39.93
CA GLY A 59 22.80 -1.75 -41.13
C GLY A 59 22.95 -0.27 -41.47
N THR A 60 22.21 0.16 -42.49
CA THR A 60 22.17 1.56 -42.94
C THR A 60 20.77 2.14 -42.78
N ILE A 61 20.68 3.39 -42.34
CA ILE A 61 19.40 4.11 -42.27
C ILE A 61 18.97 4.52 -43.68
N THR A 62 17.90 3.91 -44.18
CA THR A 62 17.42 4.13 -45.55
C THR A 62 16.39 5.24 -45.64
N GLU A 63 15.56 5.42 -44.62
CA GLU A 63 14.49 6.41 -44.60
C GLU A 63 14.32 7.01 -43.21
N VAL A 64 14.32 8.34 -43.13
CA VAL A 64 14.03 9.11 -41.92
C VAL A 64 12.83 10.00 -42.22
N THR A 65 11.66 9.61 -41.73
CA THR A 65 10.44 10.43 -41.77
C THR A 65 10.08 10.87 -40.36
N PRO A 66 9.38 12.02 -40.18
CA PRO A 66 8.99 12.51 -38.85
C PRO A 66 8.30 11.46 -37.95
N ASP A 67 7.66 10.46 -38.54
CA ASP A 67 6.91 9.42 -37.83
C ASP A 67 7.61 8.05 -37.79
N ALA A 68 8.64 7.82 -38.61
CA ALA A 68 9.33 6.54 -38.68
C ALA A 68 10.79 6.64 -39.19
N ILE A 69 11.70 5.90 -38.54
CA ILE A 69 13.06 5.62 -39.03
C ILE A 69 13.15 4.17 -39.47
N THR A 70 13.59 3.92 -40.70
CA THR A 70 13.78 2.57 -41.25
C THR A 70 15.27 2.25 -41.31
N LEU A 71 15.69 1.22 -40.56
CA LEU A 71 17.01 0.63 -40.59
C LEU A 71 16.96 -0.63 -41.46
N THR A 72 17.75 -0.64 -42.53
CA THR A 72 17.92 -1.84 -43.37
C THR A 72 19.13 -2.61 -42.86
N LEU A 73 18.92 -3.84 -42.42
CA LEU A 73 19.95 -4.69 -41.81
C LEU A 73 20.83 -5.34 -42.88
N ASP A 74 22.14 -5.37 -42.64
CA ASP A 74 23.12 -6.01 -43.53
C ASP A 74 22.98 -7.54 -43.55
N SER A 75 22.31 -8.13 -42.55
CA SER A 75 22.01 -9.56 -42.47
C SER A 75 21.00 -10.04 -43.53
N GLY A 76 20.32 -9.12 -44.22
CA GLY A 76 19.23 -9.45 -45.15
C GLY A 76 17.89 -9.73 -44.46
N ASP A 77 17.81 -9.55 -43.15
CA ASP A 77 16.55 -9.64 -42.40
C ASP A 77 15.60 -8.48 -42.74
N LYS A 78 14.33 -8.63 -42.33
CA LYS A 78 13.32 -7.58 -42.53
C LYS A 78 13.80 -6.25 -41.91
N PRO A 79 13.64 -5.11 -42.62
CA PRO A 79 14.01 -3.81 -42.10
C PRO A 79 13.37 -3.52 -40.74
N GLN A 80 14.17 -3.00 -39.82
CA GLN A 80 13.68 -2.58 -38.51
C GLN A 80 13.10 -1.17 -38.62
N VAL A 81 11.81 -1.02 -38.32
CA VAL A 81 11.11 0.28 -38.41
C VAL A 81 10.83 0.80 -37.00
N PHE A 82 11.46 1.92 -36.65
CA PHE A 82 11.23 2.64 -35.41
C PHE A 82 10.12 3.67 -35.62
N LYS A 83 8.89 3.34 -35.20
CA LYS A 83 7.73 4.23 -35.30
C LYS A 83 7.59 5.10 -34.06
N SER A 84 7.07 6.32 -34.24
CA SER A 84 6.69 7.25 -33.15
C SER A 84 7.84 7.61 -32.21
N TYR A 85 8.85 8.30 -32.75
CA TYR A 85 9.98 8.81 -31.99
C TYR A 85 9.88 10.34 -31.84
N ASP A 86 10.47 10.89 -30.77
CA ASP A 86 10.42 12.33 -30.48
C ASP A 86 11.67 13.07 -30.96
N GLN A 87 12.81 12.37 -30.99
CA GLN A 87 14.08 12.90 -31.47
C GLN A 87 14.83 11.83 -32.29
N ALA A 88 15.12 12.12 -33.56
CA ALA A 88 16.04 11.31 -34.35
C ALA A 88 17.48 11.55 -33.87
N VAL A 89 18.24 10.48 -33.66
CA VAL A 89 19.68 10.56 -33.33
C VAL A 89 20.52 10.22 -34.56
N ALA A 90 20.05 9.29 -35.39
CA ALA A 90 20.67 8.93 -36.66
C ALA A 90 20.03 9.69 -37.85
N ALA A 91 20.85 10.01 -38.85
CA ALA A 91 20.45 10.63 -40.11
C ALA A 91 20.36 9.60 -41.25
N GLN A 92 19.72 9.99 -42.35
CA GLN A 92 19.62 9.14 -43.54
C GLN A 92 21.01 8.91 -44.13
N GLY A 93 21.35 7.65 -44.39
CA GLY A 93 22.65 7.23 -44.89
C GLY A 93 23.69 6.90 -43.81
N ASP A 94 23.37 7.07 -42.53
CA ASP A 94 24.27 6.68 -41.44
C ASP A 94 24.43 5.16 -41.35
N LEU A 95 25.67 4.73 -41.12
CA LEU A 95 26.01 3.35 -40.76
C LEU A 95 25.78 3.17 -39.25
N ILE A 96 24.97 2.18 -38.89
CA ILE A 96 24.53 1.92 -37.53
C ILE A 96 24.93 0.49 -37.15
N PHE A 97 25.56 0.33 -35.99
CA PHE A 97 25.94 -0.97 -35.45
C PHE A 97 24.91 -1.49 -34.44
N GLU A 98 24.92 -2.80 -34.20
CA GLU A 98 24.07 -3.41 -33.17
C GLU A 98 24.27 -2.72 -31.81
N GLY A 99 23.17 -2.24 -31.23
CA GLY A 99 23.18 -1.54 -29.94
C GLY A 99 23.33 -0.01 -30.02
N ASP A 100 23.60 0.56 -31.20
CA ASP A 100 23.65 2.01 -31.40
C ASP A 100 22.25 2.65 -31.25
N VAL A 101 22.22 3.89 -30.77
CA VAL A 101 20.98 4.64 -30.54
C VAL A 101 20.54 5.29 -31.84
N VAL A 102 19.40 4.86 -32.37
CA VAL A 102 18.84 5.34 -33.65
C VAL A 102 17.89 6.52 -33.43
N ALA A 103 17.05 6.41 -32.41
CA ALA A 103 16.10 7.47 -32.06
C ALA A 103 15.83 7.48 -30.55
N ARG A 104 15.22 8.55 -30.07
CA ARG A 104 14.75 8.67 -28.68
C ARG A 104 13.27 8.95 -28.65
N THR A 105 12.57 8.31 -27.72
CA THR A 105 11.17 8.63 -27.41
C THR A 105 11.01 9.02 -25.95
N VAL A 106 10.32 10.12 -25.71
CA VAL A 106 9.92 10.62 -24.40
C VAL A 106 8.54 10.04 -24.10
N GLN A 107 8.52 8.94 -23.34
CA GLN A 107 7.27 8.35 -22.87
C GLN A 107 7.08 8.60 -21.39
N TRP A 108 5.85 8.96 -21.01
CA TRP A 108 5.44 9.03 -19.61
C TRP A 108 5.43 7.63 -19.02
N ARG A 109 6.30 7.38 -18.05
CA ARG A 109 6.39 6.08 -17.36
C ARG A 109 6.29 6.26 -15.86
N ALA A 110 5.67 5.28 -15.20
CA ALA A 110 5.64 5.25 -13.74
C ALA A 110 7.07 5.12 -13.19
N GLY A 111 7.47 6.08 -12.36
CA GLY A 111 8.78 6.04 -11.72
C GLY A 111 8.88 4.99 -10.61
N PRO A 112 10.09 4.72 -10.09
CA PRO A 112 10.31 3.75 -9.01
C PRO A 112 9.42 3.94 -7.77
N LEU A 113 9.07 5.17 -7.40
CA LEU A 113 8.17 5.43 -6.25
C LEU A 113 6.74 4.96 -6.52
N LEU A 114 6.23 5.15 -7.74
CA LEU A 114 4.91 4.63 -8.11
C LEU A 114 4.90 3.11 -8.21
N HIS A 115 6.00 2.50 -8.66
CA HIS A 115 6.16 1.05 -8.61
C HIS A 115 6.19 0.55 -7.16
N GLY A 116 6.93 1.21 -6.26
CA GLY A 116 6.93 0.90 -4.84
C GLY A 116 5.54 1.03 -4.22
N LEU A 117 4.79 2.08 -4.56
CA LEU A 117 3.39 2.27 -4.15
C LEU A 117 2.49 1.11 -4.62
N TRP A 118 2.68 0.63 -5.85
CA TRP A 118 1.97 -0.54 -6.37
C TRP A 118 2.31 -1.81 -5.59
N VAL A 119 3.59 -2.03 -5.26
CA VAL A 119 4.01 -3.17 -4.43
C VAL A 119 3.41 -3.09 -3.01
N THR A 120 3.40 -1.89 -2.40
CA THR A 120 2.73 -1.62 -1.11
C THR A 120 1.25 -1.98 -1.15
N LEU A 121 0.54 -1.60 -2.21
CA LEU A 121 -0.86 -1.97 -2.42
C LEU A 121 -1.03 -3.49 -2.59
N LYS A 122 -0.23 -4.09 -3.48
CA LYS A 122 -0.28 -5.52 -3.80
C LYS A 122 -0.07 -6.38 -2.56
N ILE A 123 0.98 -6.12 -1.78
CA ILE A 123 1.29 -6.90 -0.58
C ILE A 123 0.20 -6.72 0.48
N SER A 124 -0.33 -5.51 0.64
CA SER A 124 -1.37 -5.21 1.63
C SER A 124 -2.70 -5.88 1.29
N VAL A 125 -3.13 -5.86 0.02
CA VAL A 125 -4.39 -6.50 -0.41
C VAL A 125 -4.33 -8.02 -0.22
N ILE A 126 -3.23 -8.66 -0.63
CA ILE A 126 -3.06 -10.10 -0.47
C ILE A 126 -3.00 -10.46 1.02
N SER A 127 -2.27 -9.67 1.83
CA SER A 127 -2.19 -9.89 3.27
C SER A 127 -3.54 -9.70 3.95
N LEU A 128 -4.34 -8.71 3.54
CA LEU A 128 -5.67 -8.48 4.09
C LEU A 128 -6.60 -9.67 3.85
N PHE A 129 -6.54 -10.27 2.64
CA PHE A 129 -7.34 -11.43 2.30
C PHE A 129 -7.07 -12.58 3.28
N PHE A 130 -5.81 -12.99 3.44
CA PHE A 130 -5.45 -14.06 4.38
C PHE A 130 -5.66 -13.67 5.85
N ALA A 131 -5.36 -12.42 6.22
CA ALA A 131 -5.64 -11.91 7.56
C ALA A 131 -7.12 -11.98 7.91
N THR A 132 -8.01 -11.71 6.95
CA THR A 132 -9.46 -11.77 7.18
C THR A 132 -9.92 -13.21 7.40
N LEU A 133 -9.39 -14.17 6.63
CA LEU A 133 -9.67 -15.59 6.83
C LEU A 133 -9.18 -16.07 8.21
N LEU A 134 -7.92 -15.79 8.55
CA LEU A 134 -7.33 -16.15 9.84
C LEU A 134 -8.04 -15.47 11.01
N GLY A 135 -8.34 -14.18 10.87
CA GLY A 135 -9.02 -13.39 11.89
C GLY A 135 -10.45 -13.80 12.10
N LEU A 136 -11.21 -14.12 11.04
CA LEU A 136 -12.57 -14.64 11.18
C LEU A 136 -12.56 -15.99 11.92
N ALA A 137 -11.68 -16.91 11.52
CA ALA A 137 -11.54 -18.21 12.18
C ALA A 137 -11.17 -18.06 13.66
N ALA A 138 -10.12 -17.30 13.98
CA ALA A 138 -9.66 -17.09 15.35
C ALA A 138 -10.68 -16.29 16.19
N GLY A 139 -11.40 -15.34 15.60
CA GLY A 139 -12.46 -14.58 16.25
C GLY A 139 -13.64 -15.46 16.66
N LEU A 140 -14.06 -16.37 15.77
CA LEU A 140 -15.09 -17.38 16.07
C LEU A 140 -14.60 -18.40 17.10
N MET A 141 -13.34 -18.83 17.04
CA MET A 141 -12.75 -19.71 18.05
C MET A 141 -12.73 -19.07 19.45
N ARG A 142 -12.50 -17.76 19.56
CA ARG A 142 -12.51 -17.05 20.86
C ARG A 142 -13.88 -17.02 21.53
N ILE A 143 -14.98 -17.04 20.77
CA ILE A 143 -16.36 -17.06 21.32
C ILE A 143 -16.91 -18.48 21.50
N SER A 144 -16.18 -19.49 21.04
CA SER A 144 -16.60 -20.88 21.13
C SER A 144 -16.69 -21.33 22.60
N SER A 145 -17.64 -22.22 22.87
CA SER A 145 -17.74 -22.92 24.16
C SER A 145 -16.66 -23.99 24.33
N ASN A 146 -15.98 -24.40 23.26
CA ASN A 146 -14.90 -25.38 23.32
C ASN A 146 -13.63 -24.74 23.92
N PRO A 147 -13.17 -25.18 25.11
CA PRO A 147 -12.01 -24.60 25.78
C PRO A 147 -10.73 -24.69 24.95
N ALA A 148 -10.54 -25.76 24.16
CA ALA A 148 -9.35 -25.91 23.33
C ALA A 148 -9.28 -24.84 22.23
N CYS A 149 -10.40 -24.62 21.52
CA CYS A 149 -10.48 -23.57 20.50
C CYS A 149 -10.27 -22.18 21.10
N GLN A 150 -10.92 -21.92 22.24
CA GLN A 150 -10.82 -20.64 22.93
C GLN A 150 -9.38 -20.37 23.40
N ASN A 151 -8.72 -21.35 24.03
CA ASN A 151 -7.36 -21.21 24.53
C ASN A 151 -6.34 -21.04 23.41
N LEU A 152 -6.47 -21.78 22.30
CA LEU A 152 -5.60 -21.62 21.13
C LEU A 152 -5.72 -20.22 20.52
N ALA A 153 -6.94 -19.73 20.32
CA ALA A 153 -7.17 -18.39 19.81
C ALA A 153 -6.75 -17.30 20.80
N PHE A 154 -6.89 -17.55 22.10
CA PHE A 154 -6.39 -16.66 23.15
C PHE A 154 -4.87 -16.53 23.06
N ALA A 155 -4.14 -17.65 23.00
CA ALA A 155 -2.69 -17.70 22.91
C ALA A 155 -2.17 -17.05 21.61
N TYR A 156 -2.73 -17.40 20.45
CA TYR A 156 -2.39 -16.79 19.16
C TYR A 156 -2.53 -15.27 19.21
N VAL A 157 -3.72 -14.77 19.59
CA VAL A 157 -3.97 -13.32 19.63
C VAL A 157 -3.07 -12.64 20.66
N GLY A 158 -2.87 -13.24 21.83
CA GLY A 158 -2.03 -12.68 22.90
C GLY A 158 -0.57 -12.57 22.50
N LEU A 159 0.00 -13.62 21.91
CA LEU A 159 1.39 -13.66 21.46
C LEU A 159 1.64 -12.67 20.33
N ILE A 160 0.76 -12.66 19.32
CA ILE A 160 0.94 -11.83 18.13
C ILE A 160 0.74 -10.35 18.44
N ARG A 161 -0.27 -9.98 19.24
CA ARG A 161 -0.48 -8.58 19.64
C ARG A 161 0.50 -8.12 20.72
N GLY A 162 1.11 -9.06 21.45
CA GLY A 162 2.10 -8.79 22.49
C GLY A 162 3.54 -8.64 21.97
N THR A 163 3.78 -8.89 20.67
CA THR A 163 5.13 -8.82 20.08
C THR A 163 5.19 -7.82 18.92
N PRO A 164 6.34 -7.13 18.70
CA PRO A 164 6.47 -6.18 17.60
C PRO A 164 6.37 -6.84 16.22
N LEU A 165 5.63 -6.23 15.29
CA LEU A 165 5.49 -6.71 13.92
C LEU A 165 6.85 -6.87 13.21
N LEU A 166 7.80 -5.95 13.43
CA LEU A 166 9.14 -6.06 12.83
C LEU A 166 9.85 -7.36 13.21
N VAL A 167 9.74 -7.78 14.48
CA VAL A 167 10.32 -9.04 14.95
C VAL A 167 9.62 -10.23 14.29
N GLN A 168 8.30 -10.18 14.16
CA GLN A 168 7.52 -11.22 13.48
C GLN A 168 7.90 -11.35 12.01
N ILE A 169 8.14 -10.24 11.31
CA ILE A 169 8.64 -10.24 9.93
C ILE A 169 9.99 -10.96 9.85
N PHE A 170 10.92 -10.67 10.77
CA PHE A 170 12.21 -11.36 10.80
C PHE A 170 12.08 -12.86 11.06
N ILE A 171 11.25 -13.28 12.03
CA ILE A 171 11.03 -14.71 12.30
C ILE A 171 10.40 -15.39 11.08
N MET A 172 9.38 -14.78 10.47
CA MET A 172 8.73 -15.36 9.29
C MET A 172 9.66 -15.43 8.09
N TYR A 173 10.51 -14.44 7.86
CA TYR A 173 11.41 -14.46 6.72
C TYR A 173 12.63 -15.36 6.96
N PHE A 174 13.39 -15.15 8.03
CA PHE A 174 14.66 -15.84 8.24
C PHE A 174 14.49 -17.27 8.75
N PHE A 175 13.46 -17.55 9.55
CA PHE A 175 13.25 -18.88 10.10
C PHE A 175 12.25 -19.66 9.25
N VAL A 176 10.98 -19.25 9.24
CA VAL A 176 9.92 -19.98 8.54
C VAL A 176 10.14 -19.98 7.02
N GLY A 177 10.54 -18.85 6.46
CA GLY A 177 10.82 -18.73 5.02
C GLY A 177 11.95 -19.64 4.58
N THR A 178 13.01 -19.77 5.37
CA THR A 178 14.11 -20.72 5.08
C THR A 178 13.63 -22.18 5.19
N MET A 179 12.88 -22.53 6.24
CA MET A 179 12.40 -23.91 6.41
C MET A 179 11.41 -24.35 5.33
N LEU A 180 10.57 -23.43 4.86
CA LEU A 180 9.53 -23.69 3.85
C LEU A 180 9.94 -23.27 2.44
N ASN A 181 11.18 -22.80 2.24
CA ASN A 181 11.71 -22.28 0.98
C ASN A 181 10.80 -21.21 0.34
N LEU A 182 10.34 -20.24 1.15
CA LEU A 182 9.50 -19.13 0.70
C LEU A 182 10.35 -17.98 0.19
N ASP A 183 9.88 -17.35 -0.88
CA ASP A 183 10.44 -16.09 -1.32
C ASP A 183 10.10 -14.94 -0.35
N ARG A 184 10.84 -13.83 -0.46
CA ARG A 184 10.67 -12.64 0.39
C ARG A 184 9.23 -12.14 0.40
N PHE A 185 8.58 -12.10 -0.76
CA PHE A 185 7.22 -11.57 -0.89
C PHE A 185 6.23 -12.44 -0.12
N SER A 186 6.28 -13.76 -0.30
CA SER A 186 5.40 -14.69 0.41
C SER A 186 5.62 -14.67 1.92
N ALA A 187 6.88 -14.60 2.38
CA ALA A 187 7.18 -14.48 3.81
C ALA A 187 6.65 -13.15 4.40
N GLY A 188 6.77 -12.04 3.67
CA GLY A 188 6.20 -10.75 4.06
C GLY A 188 4.68 -10.78 4.14
N VAL A 189 4.01 -11.37 3.15
CA VAL A 189 2.55 -11.59 3.15
C VAL A 189 2.15 -12.43 4.37
N MET A 190 2.85 -13.52 4.63
CA MET A 190 2.55 -14.41 5.77
C MET A 190 2.66 -13.65 7.10
N ALA A 191 3.75 -12.91 7.31
CA ALA A 191 3.95 -12.11 8.52
C ALA A 191 2.84 -11.08 8.73
N LEU A 192 2.53 -10.29 7.70
CA LEU A 192 1.48 -9.27 7.76
C LEU A 192 0.09 -9.89 7.96
N SER A 193 -0.16 -11.06 7.36
CA SER A 193 -1.43 -11.80 7.48
C SER A 193 -1.65 -12.32 8.89
N ILE A 194 -0.63 -12.96 9.47
CA ILE A 194 -0.66 -13.48 10.84
C ILE A 194 -0.84 -12.33 11.83
N PHE A 195 -0.09 -11.24 11.65
CA PHE A 195 -0.18 -10.07 12.52
C PHE A 195 -1.57 -9.44 12.45
N THR A 196 -2.01 -9.07 11.25
CA THR A 196 -3.30 -8.40 11.04
C THR A 196 -4.48 -9.30 11.40
N GLY A 197 -4.36 -10.61 11.17
CA GLY A 197 -5.37 -11.59 11.54
C GLY A 197 -5.68 -11.60 13.04
N ALA A 198 -4.68 -11.36 13.90
CA ALA A 198 -4.89 -11.29 15.34
C ALA A 198 -5.71 -10.06 15.76
N TYR A 199 -5.53 -8.93 15.06
CA TYR A 199 -6.35 -7.73 15.26
C TYR A 199 -7.77 -7.93 14.71
N ILE A 200 -7.91 -8.54 13.53
CA ILE A 200 -9.23 -8.86 12.96
C ILE A 200 -10.00 -9.83 13.87
N ALA A 201 -9.34 -10.83 14.47
CA ALA A 201 -9.97 -11.75 15.42
C ALA A 201 -10.62 -11.03 16.60
N GLU A 202 -9.93 -10.00 17.12
CA GLU A 202 -10.45 -9.19 18.21
C GLU A 202 -11.57 -8.25 17.79
N ILE A 203 -11.49 -7.71 16.57
CA ILE A 203 -12.58 -6.94 15.97
C ILE A 203 -13.82 -7.81 15.84
N VAL A 204 -13.70 -9.02 15.28
CA VAL A 204 -14.82 -9.97 15.11
C VAL A 204 -15.42 -10.34 16.46
N ARG A 205 -14.60 -10.76 17.43
CA ARG A 205 -15.07 -11.09 18.78
C ARG A 205 -15.81 -9.92 19.43
N SER A 206 -15.22 -8.72 19.38
CA SER A 206 -15.80 -7.52 20.00
C SER A 206 -17.09 -7.10 19.30
N GLY A 207 -17.16 -7.25 17.97
CA GLY A 207 -18.37 -7.00 17.19
C GLY A 207 -19.52 -7.91 17.62
N ILE A 208 -19.26 -9.21 17.81
CA ILE A 208 -20.26 -10.18 18.27
C ILE A 208 -20.68 -9.87 19.72
N GLN A 209 -19.73 -9.64 20.62
CA GLN A 209 -20.01 -9.35 22.03
C GLN A 209 -20.69 -8.00 22.26
N SER A 210 -20.59 -7.07 21.31
CA SER A 210 -21.27 -5.78 21.42
C SER A 210 -22.80 -5.90 21.32
N ILE A 211 -23.31 -6.97 20.70
CA ILE A 211 -24.75 -7.19 20.52
C ILE A 211 -25.39 -7.43 21.90
N SER A 212 -26.51 -6.74 22.16
CA SER A 212 -27.22 -6.87 23.43
C SER A 212 -27.58 -8.33 23.71
N PRO A 213 -27.28 -8.88 24.90
CA PRO A 213 -27.67 -10.25 25.27
C PRO A 213 -29.17 -10.52 25.07
N GLY A 214 -30.01 -9.50 25.25
CA GLY A 214 -31.45 -9.59 25.03
C GLY A 214 -31.85 -10.00 23.60
N GLN A 215 -31.01 -9.74 22.59
CA GLN A 215 -31.25 -10.23 21.22
C GLN A 215 -31.18 -11.76 21.15
N MET A 216 -30.21 -12.36 21.85
CA MET A 216 -30.09 -13.80 21.96
C MET A 216 -31.25 -14.37 22.78
N GLU A 217 -31.59 -13.76 23.91
CA GLU A 217 -32.69 -14.19 24.78
C GLU A 217 -34.04 -14.14 24.07
N ALA A 218 -34.32 -13.08 23.30
CA ALA A 218 -35.53 -12.94 22.49
C ALA A 218 -35.60 -14.01 21.39
N ALA A 219 -34.50 -14.21 20.64
CA ALA A 219 -34.43 -15.23 19.59
C ALA A 219 -34.66 -16.64 20.15
N ARG A 220 -34.06 -16.95 21.31
CA ARG A 220 -34.24 -18.24 22.00
C ARG A 220 -35.66 -18.40 22.55
N SER A 221 -36.28 -17.33 23.06
CA SER A 221 -37.68 -17.31 23.51
C SER A 221 -38.69 -17.55 22.37
N LEU A 222 -38.34 -17.14 21.15
CA LEU A 222 -39.10 -17.42 19.92
C LEU A 222 -38.82 -18.84 19.35
N GLY A 223 -38.15 -19.71 20.10
CA GLY A 223 -37.91 -21.11 19.73
C GLY A 223 -36.72 -21.34 18.78
N MET A 224 -35.90 -20.33 18.48
CA MET A 224 -34.73 -20.53 17.62
C MET A 224 -33.65 -21.35 18.35
N SER A 225 -33.02 -22.32 17.68
CA SER A 225 -31.80 -22.96 18.17
C SER A 225 -30.64 -21.95 18.27
N TYR A 226 -29.61 -22.20 19.08
CA TYR A 226 -28.43 -21.30 19.15
C TYR A 226 -27.80 -21.03 17.77
N PRO A 227 -27.57 -22.05 16.90
CA PRO A 227 -27.08 -21.80 15.55
C PRO A 227 -28.01 -20.93 14.70
N LYS A 228 -29.34 -21.13 14.84
CA LYS A 228 -30.34 -20.35 14.10
C LYS A 228 -30.37 -18.89 14.58
N ALA A 229 -30.34 -18.67 15.89
CA ALA A 229 -30.27 -17.34 16.49
C ALA A 229 -28.95 -16.62 16.10
N MET A 230 -27.83 -17.33 16.12
CA MET A 230 -26.53 -16.78 15.72
C MET A 230 -26.53 -16.35 14.25
N THR A 231 -27.01 -17.20 13.34
CA THR A 231 -27.00 -16.92 11.89
C THR A 231 -27.99 -15.85 11.47
N HIS A 232 -29.19 -15.82 12.04
CA HIS A 232 -30.27 -14.95 11.56
C HIS A 232 -30.42 -13.65 12.35
N VAL A 233 -29.93 -13.59 13.59
CA VAL A 233 -30.10 -12.41 14.47
C VAL A 233 -28.77 -11.77 14.79
N ILE A 234 -27.83 -12.55 15.35
CA ILE A 234 -26.60 -11.97 15.93
C ILE A 234 -25.55 -11.65 14.87
N LEU A 235 -25.15 -12.60 14.02
CA LEU A 235 -24.09 -12.43 13.02
C LEU A 235 -24.37 -11.29 12.03
N PRO A 236 -25.59 -11.10 11.49
CA PRO A 236 -25.87 -9.98 10.59
C PRO A 236 -25.63 -8.62 11.26
N GLN A 237 -26.03 -8.47 12.53
CA GLN A 237 -25.81 -7.24 13.31
C GLN A 237 -24.33 -7.07 13.66
N ALA A 238 -23.67 -8.14 14.10
CA ALA A 238 -22.26 -8.14 14.43
C ALA A 238 -21.41 -7.76 13.22
N PHE A 239 -21.72 -8.31 12.03
CA PHE A 239 -21.05 -8.00 10.78
C PHE A 239 -21.05 -6.48 10.51
N LYS A 240 -22.23 -5.85 10.57
CA LYS A 240 -22.35 -4.38 10.40
C LYS A 240 -21.47 -3.60 11.39
N ARG A 241 -21.37 -4.06 12.64
CA ARG A 241 -20.52 -3.43 13.67
C ARG A 241 -19.03 -3.69 13.50
N THR A 242 -18.64 -4.79 12.86
CA THR A 242 -17.22 -5.10 12.58
C THR A 242 -16.65 -4.34 11.38
N LEU A 243 -17.50 -3.91 10.43
CA LEU A 243 -17.03 -3.27 9.20
C LEU A 243 -16.21 -1.98 9.43
N PRO A 244 -16.66 -1.00 10.27
CA PRO A 244 -15.87 0.20 10.49
C PRO A 244 -14.45 -0.04 11.06
N PRO A 245 -14.27 -0.83 12.15
CA PRO A 245 -12.93 -1.12 12.63
C PRO A 245 -12.10 -1.99 11.68
N MET A 246 -12.70 -2.88 10.89
CA MET A 246 -11.98 -3.64 9.85
C MET A 246 -11.39 -2.70 8.78
N ALA A 247 -12.12 -1.66 8.40
CA ALA A 247 -11.64 -0.70 7.44
C ALA A 247 -10.48 0.17 7.99
N GLY A 248 -10.54 0.51 9.28
CA GLY A 248 -9.39 1.09 10.00
C GLY A 248 -8.18 0.17 9.99
N GLN A 249 -8.38 -1.14 10.15
CA GLN A 249 -7.31 -2.12 10.12
C GLN A 249 -6.66 -2.25 8.73
N LEU A 250 -7.43 -2.11 7.65
CA LEU A 250 -6.87 -2.04 6.29
C LEU A 250 -5.93 -0.83 6.12
N ILE A 251 -6.32 0.35 6.62
CA ILE A 251 -5.47 1.55 6.57
C ILE A 251 -4.19 1.36 7.39
N ASN A 252 -4.27 0.68 8.53
CA ASN A 252 -3.10 0.34 9.34
C ASN A 252 -2.18 -0.63 8.59
N LEU A 253 -2.73 -1.68 7.98
CA LEU A 253 -1.97 -2.66 7.20
C LEU A 253 -1.17 -2.00 6.06
N ILE A 254 -1.73 -1.00 5.37
CA ILE A 254 -1.00 -0.24 4.34
C ILE A 254 0.26 0.42 4.92
N LYS A 255 0.16 1.03 6.11
CA LYS A 255 1.31 1.67 6.79
C LYS A 255 2.28 0.62 7.34
N ASP A 256 1.76 -0.43 7.96
CA ASP A 256 2.53 -1.53 8.55
C ASP A 256 3.33 -2.29 7.49
N SER A 257 2.80 -2.37 6.26
CA SER A 257 3.50 -2.98 5.12
C SER A 257 4.84 -2.31 4.80
N SER A 258 5.04 -1.06 5.22
CA SER A 258 6.32 -0.35 5.10
C SER A 258 7.49 -1.08 5.79
N LEU A 259 7.19 -1.92 6.79
CA LEU A 259 8.21 -2.67 7.53
C LEU A 259 8.79 -3.81 6.70
N VAL A 260 8.10 -4.30 5.66
CA VAL A 260 8.63 -5.36 4.78
C VAL A 260 9.85 -4.90 3.98
N SER A 261 10.05 -3.59 3.90
CA SER A 261 11.22 -2.95 3.33
C SER A 261 12.55 -3.41 3.99
N VAL A 262 12.50 -3.89 5.24
CA VAL A 262 13.69 -4.40 5.97
C VAL A 262 14.19 -5.74 5.44
N ILE A 263 13.32 -6.53 4.81
CA ILE A 263 13.69 -7.80 4.15
C ILE A 263 13.87 -7.61 2.63
N ALA A 264 14.18 -6.37 2.22
CA ALA A 264 14.48 -5.98 0.85
C ALA A 264 13.34 -6.25 -0.15
N ILE A 265 12.08 -6.14 0.29
CA ILE A 265 10.96 -5.96 -0.65
C ILE A 265 10.94 -4.49 -1.06
N THR A 266 10.92 -4.23 -2.37
CA THR A 266 10.86 -2.86 -2.94
C THR A 266 9.44 -2.29 -2.87
N ASP A 267 8.95 -2.09 -1.65
CA ASP A 267 7.75 -1.31 -1.35
C ASP A 267 8.03 0.20 -1.50
N LEU A 268 7.04 1.06 -1.25
CA LEU A 268 7.21 2.51 -1.32
C LEU A 268 8.34 3.03 -0.43
N THR A 269 8.52 2.46 0.77
CA THR A 269 9.57 2.89 1.70
C THR A 269 10.96 2.48 1.23
N LYS A 270 11.11 1.27 0.68
CA LYS A 270 12.37 0.83 0.07
C LYS A 270 12.68 1.60 -1.21
N ALA A 271 11.69 1.83 -2.08
CA ALA A 271 11.85 2.66 -3.28
C ALA A 271 12.30 4.09 -2.93
N GLY A 272 11.79 4.66 -1.83
CA GLY A 272 12.27 5.93 -1.28
C GLY A 272 13.76 5.88 -0.91
N ARG A 273 14.20 4.85 -0.17
CA ARG A 273 15.61 4.68 0.18
C ARG A 273 16.51 4.53 -1.04
N GLU A 274 16.08 3.77 -2.05
CA GLU A 274 16.81 3.59 -3.31
C GLU A 274 16.91 4.91 -4.09
N ALA A 275 15.84 5.71 -4.12
CA ALA A 275 15.86 7.03 -4.74
C ALA A 275 16.84 7.99 -4.06
N ILE A 276 16.90 7.98 -2.73
CA ILE A 276 17.86 8.79 -1.95
C ILE A 276 19.30 8.40 -2.27
N SER A 277 19.58 7.10 -2.40
CA SER A 277 20.92 6.63 -2.79
C SER A 277 21.35 7.09 -4.19
N GLY A 278 20.40 7.34 -5.10
CA GLY A 278 20.68 7.80 -6.46
C GLY A 278 20.83 9.31 -6.62
N ASN A 279 20.11 10.14 -5.84
CA ASN A 279 20.05 11.60 -6.05
C ASN A 279 20.49 12.46 -4.85
N PHE A 280 20.71 11.85 -3.68
CA PHE A 280 21.06 12.48 -2.40
C PHE A 280 20.05 13.54 -1.88
N ALA A 281 18.82 13.55 -2.41
CA ALA A 281 17.72 14.45 -2.03
C ALA A 281 16.88 13.84 -0.90
N THR A 282 17.51 13.62 0.26
CA THR A 282 16.92 12.88 1.40
C THR A 282 15.59 13.46 1.88
N PHE A 283 15.51 14.78 2.09
CA PHE A 283 14.32 15.40 2.66
C PHE A 283 13.16 15.40 1.68
N GLU A 284 13.39 15.77 0.41
CA GLU A 284 12.37 15.83 -0.62
C GLU A 284 11.79 14.45 -0.92
N VAL A 285 12.64 13.42 -0.97
CA VAL A 285 12.17 12.04 -1.19
C VAL A 285 11.32 11.58 0.00
N TRP A 286 11.75 11.81 1.25
CA TRP A 286 10.94 11.40 2.41
C TRP A 286 9.62 12.17 2.53
N ILE A 287 9.61 13.47 2.23
CA ILE A 287 8.37 14.25 2.16
C ILE A 287 7.46 13.70 1.06
N THR A 288 8.02 13.34 -0.09
CA THR A 288 7.26 12.75 -1.21
C THR A 288 6.69 11.39 -0.83
N VAL A 289 7.48 10.50 -0.23
CA VAL A 289 7.04 9.19 0.26
C VAL A 289 5.92 9.35 1.29
N ALA A 290 6.08 10.25 2.26
CA ALA A 290 5.06 10.56 3.26
C ALA A 290 3.77 11.10 2.60
N GLY A 291 3.91 12.00 1.62
CA GLY A 291 2.80 12.51 0.82
C GLY A 291 2.06 11.41 0.05
N LEU A 292 2.78 10.48 -0.57
CA LEU A 292 2.19 9.35 -1.29
C LEU A 292 1.43 8.40 -0.36
N TYR A 293 2.00 8.07 0.81
CA TYR A 293 1.27 7.32 1.85
C TYR A 293 0.03 8.07 2.33
N LEU A 294 0.12 9.39 2.54
CA LEU A 294 -1.00 10.20 2.99
C LEU A 294 -2.12 10.26 1.95
N ILE A 295 -1.79 10.48 0.68
CA ILE A 295 -2.75 10.46 -0.43
C ILE A 295 -3.45 9.10 -0.50
N LEU A 296 -2.67 8.01 -0.48
CA LEU A 296 -3.20 6.66 -0.54
C LEU A 296 -4.16 6.37 0.62
N THR A 297 -3.72 6.63 1.86
CA THR A 297 -4.52 6.34 3.06
C THR A 297 -5.74 7.26 3.19
N THR A 298 -5.64 8.51 2.76
CA THR A 298 -6.77 9.45 2.74
C THR A 298 -7.81 9.06 1.71
N LEU A 299 -7.38 8.68 0.49
CA LEU A 299 -8.28 8.19 -0.55
C LEU A 299 -9.02 6.93 -0.08
N LEU A 300 -8.29 5.99 0.52
CA LEU A 300 -8.88 4.76 1.05
C LEU A 300 -9.86 5.04 2.21
N SER A 301 -9.49 5.95 3.12
CA SER A 301 -10.37 6.41 4.21
C SER A 301 -11.66 7.05 3.67
N TRP A 302 -11.57 7.82 2.60
CA TRP A 302 -12.73 8.44 1.96
C TRP A 302 -13.65 7.38 1.33
N VAL A 303 -13.08 6.40 0.61
CA VAL A 303 -13.85 5.28 0.02
C VAL A 303 -14.56 4.49 1.11
N VAL A 304 -13.83 4.13 2.18
CA VAL A 304 -14.36 3.42 3.35
C VAL A 304 -15.55 4.17 3.96
N ARG A 305 -15.39 5.46 4.26
CA ARG A 305 -16.47 6.29 4.85
C ARG A 305 -17.71 6.35 3.96
N ARG A 306 -17.54 6.33 2.63
CA ARG A 306 -18.66 6.30 1.68
C ARG A 306 -19.39 4.95 1.76
N ILE A 307 -18.66 3.85 1.88
CA ILE A 307 -19.24 2.50 2.06
C ILE A 307 -19.97 2.40 3.40
N GLU A 308 -19.37 2.86 4.49
CA GLU A 308 -19.97 2.89 5.84
C GLU A 308 -21.28 3.67 5.86
N LYS A 309 -21.32 4.88 5.28
CA LYS A 309 -22.54 5.70 5.22
C LYS A 309 -23.69 5.02 4.47
N ARG A 310 -23.39 4.26 3.41
CA ARG A 310 -24.41 3.53 2.65
C ARG A 310 -24.97 2.35 3.44
N LEU A 311 -24.12 1.64 4.18
CA LEU A 311 -24.53 0.50 5.01
C LEU A 311 -25.35 0.93 6.22
N ALA A 312 -25.01 2.07 6.84
CA ALA A 312 -25.76 2.65 7.95
C ALA A 312 -27.14 3.19 7.56
N ALA A 313 -27.37 3.52 6.29
CA ALA A 313 -28.66 3.98 5.77
C ALA A 313 -29.66 2.85 5.46
N SER A 314 -29.25 1.58 5.64
CA SER A 314 -30.10 0.40 5.47
C SER A 314 -30.74 -0.09 6.78
N ASP A 315 -30.74 0.76 7.81
CA ASP A 315 -31.44 0.60 9.10
C ASP A 315 -32.70 1.48 9.12
#